data_AF-A0A357AYR4-F1
#
_entry.id   AF-A0A357AYR4-F1
#
_cell.length_a   1.000
_cell.length_b   1.000
_cell.length_c   1.000
_cell.angle_alpha   90.00
_cell.angle_beta   90.00
_cell.angle_gamma   90.00
#
_symmetry.space_group_name_H-M   'P 1'
#
loop_
_entity.id
_entity.type
_entity.pdbx_description
1 polymer ?
#
loop_
_entity_poly.entity_id
_entity_poly.type
_entity_poly.pdbx_seq_one_letter_code
_entity_poly.pdbx_strand_id
1 'polypeptide(L)'
;MKEIKNRRYLYAALSVAVMLLTVLLLITQKTEAAIICAGLTAAALFLLYRQSRLLRAAIVIYDSRILTVPSSIVTLENQPEQKQAEETIVSTFGLLLGNKVYQWGCEGVYGVRLREVQIDKAHICLSFGADGEMLCVRLLHGLIDGQSVTEIAQKIWHETGVRAEISDW
;
A
#
# COMPACT_ATOMS: atom_id res chain seq x y z
N MET A 1 0.73 8.13 -2.77
CA MET A 1 -0.70 8.48 -2.43
C MET A 1 -1.47 9.28 -3.48
N LYS A 2 -0.90 10.38 -4.04
CA LYS A 2 -1.62 11.27 -4.98
C LYS A 2 -2.19 10.52 -6.19
N GLU A 3 -1.42 9.60 -6.75
CA GLU A 3 -1.84 8.77 -7.88
C GLU A 3 -3.04 7.87 -7.56
N ILE A 4 -3.06 7.24 -6.38
CA ILE A 4 -4.16 6.36 -5.94
C ILE A 4 -5.46 7.16 -5.84
N LYS A 5 -5.40 8.37 -5.26
CA LYS A 5 -6.57 9.28 -5.18
C LYS A 5 -7.05 9.67 -6.58
N ASN A 6 -6.15 10.03 -7.48
CA ASN A 6 -6.50 10.44 -8.84
C ASN A 6 -7.18 9.31 -9.64
N ARG A 7 -6.67 8.07 -9.53
CA ARG A 7 -7.28 6.90 -10.17
C ARG A 7 -8.71 6.65 -9.67
N ARG A 8 -8.96 6.79 -8.36
CA ARG A 8 -10.34 6.68 -7.82
C ARG A 8 -11.28 7.72 -8.42
N TYR A 9 -10.85 8.98 -8.53
CA TYR A 9 -11.68 10.03 -9.13
C TYR A 9 -12.01 9.73 -10.58
N LEU A 10 -11.04 9.22 -11.36
CA LEU A 10 -11.28 8.79 -12.74
C LEU A 10 -12.33 7.69 -12.82
N TYR A 11 -12.20 6.62 -12.03
CA TYR A 11 -13.19 5.52 -12.04
C TYR A 11 -14.56 5.96 -11.52
N ALA A 12 -14.62 6.90 -10.57
CA ALA A 12 -15.87 7.46 -10.09
C ALA A 12 -16.58 8.25 -11.20
N ALA A 13 -15.86 9.15 -11.88
CA ALA A 13 -16.38 9.91 -13.01
C ALA A 13 -16.86 8.99 -14.15
N LEU A 14 -16.08 7.97 -14.49
CA LEU A 14 -16.45 6.97 -15.50
C LEU A 14 -17.71 6.19 -15.10
N SER A 15 -17.81 5.77 -13.84
CA SER A 15 -19.00 5.07 -13.33
C SER A 15 -20.25 5.93 -13.43
N VAL A 16 -20.16 7.22 -13.05
CA VAL A 16 -21.28 8.17 -13.16
C VAL A 16 -21.68 8.39 -14.62
N ALA A 17 -20.72 8.58 -15.52
CA ALA A 17 -21.00 8.79 -16.94
C ALA A 17 -21.73 7.60 -17.58
N VAL A 18 -21.28 6.37 -17.30
CA VAL A 18 -21.93 5.16 -17.84
C VAL A 18 -23.30 4.94 -17.20
N MET A 19 -23.48 5.23 -15.90
CA MET A 19 -24.80 5.19 -15.25
C MET A 19 -25.79 6.19 -15.86
N LEU A 20 -25.35 7.39 -16.23
CA LEU A 20 -26.22 8.36 -16.89
C LEU A 20 -26.59 7.89 -18.31
N LEU A 21 -25.62 7.30 -19.03
CA LEU A 21 -25.84 6.74 -20.37
C LEU A 21 -26.85 5.57 -20.34
N THR A 22 -26.77 4.67 -19.36
CA THR A 22 -27.72 3.56 -19.21
C THR A 22 -29.15 4.05 -18.98
N VAL A 23 -29.32 5.03 -18.08
CA VAL A 23 -30.63 5.65 -17.80
C VAL A 23 -31.20 6.30 -19.05
N LEU A 24 -30.38 7.03 -19.83
CA LEU A 24 -30.81 7.65 -21.08
C LEU A 24 -31.24 6.61 -22.14
N LEU A 25 -30.51 5.49 -22.26
CA LEU A 25 -30.84 4.42 -23.20
C LEU A 25 -32.13 3.68 -22.83
N LEU A 26 -32.41 3.54 -21.53
CA LEU A 26 -33.69 3.01 -21.04
C LEU A 26 -34.85 3.94 -21.40
N ILE A 27 -34.69 5.26 -21.21
CA ILE A 27 -35.72 6.25 -21.59
C ILE A 27 -35.99 6.23 -23.10
N THR A 28 -34.95 6.08 -23.92
CA THR A 28 -35.07 6.02 -25.39
C THR A 28 -35.52 4.65 -25.93
N GLN A 29 -35.88 3.71 -25.04
CA GLN A 29 -36.31 2.34 -25.35
C GLN A 29 -35.33 1.52 -26.21
N LYS A 30 -34.03 1.86 -26.18
CA LYS A 30 -32.98 1.08 -26.86
C LYS A 30 -32.43 -0.01 -25.93
N THR A 31 -33.21 -1.09 -25.80
CA THR A 31 -32.95 -2.19 -24.85
C THR A 31 -31.62 -2.92 -25.09
N GLU A 32 -31.25 -3.19 -26.34
CA GLU A 32 -29.97 -3.84 -26.67
C GLU A 32 -28.77 -3.01 -26.19
N ALA A 33 -28.78 -1.70 -26.45
CA ALA A 33 -27.72 -0.79 -26.02
C ALA A 33 -27.72 -0.61 -24.49
N ALA A 34 -28.90 -0.63 -23.86
CA ALA A 34 -29.01 -0.54 -22.40
C ALA A 34 -28.39 -1.74 -21.69
N ILE A 35 -28.54 -2.96 -22.23
CA ILE A 35 -27.92 -4.18 -21.66
C ILE A 35 -26.39 -4.08 -21.70
N ILE A 36 -25.82 -3.65 -22.82
CA ILE A 36 -24.36 -3.46 -22.96
C ILE A 36 -23.86 -2.43 -21.94
N CYS A 37 -24.56 -1.30 -21.82
CA CYS A 37 -24.16 -0.24 -20.90
C CYS A 37 -24.34 -0.65 -19.43
N ALA A 38 -25.31 -1.52 -19.11
CA ALA A 38 -25.46 -2.08 -17.77
C ALA A 38 -24.25 -2.94 -17.39
N GLY A 39 -23.76 -3.77 -18.32
CA GLY A 39 -22.51 -4.51 -18.14
C GLY A 39 -21.30 -3.61 -17.91
N LEU A 40 -21.17 -2.54 -18.71
CA LEU A 40 -20.11 -1.52 -18.54
C LEU A 40 -20.20 -0.82 -17.17
N THR A 41 -21.41 -0.55 -16.69
CA THR A 41 -21.63 0.05 -15.37
C THR A 41 -21.16 -0.88 -14.26
N ALA A 42 -21.53 -2.17 -14.32
CA ALA A 42 -21.10 -3.16 -13.34
C ALA A 42 -19.57 -3.28 -13.31
N ALA A 43 -18.91 -3.32 -14.47
CA ALA A 43 -17.46 -3.35 -14.58
C ALA A 43 -16.80 -2.08 -13.99
N ALA A 44 -17.34 -0.90 -14.29
CA ALA A 44 -16.84 0.37 -13.77
C ALA A 44 -16.96 0.45 -12.24
N LEU A 45 -18.10 0.03 -11.69
CA LEU A 45 -18.34 -0.04 -10.24
C LEU A 45 -17.39 -1.04 -9.56
N PHE A 46 -17.13 -2.20 -10.19
CA PHE A 46 -16.17 -3.17 -9.68
C PHE A 46 -14.75 -2.59 -9.62
N LEU A 47 -14.31 -1.87 -10.66
CA LEU A 47 -13.02 -1.17 -10.66
C LEU A 47 -12.95 -0.08 -9.58
N LEU A 48 -14.02 0.70 -9.42
CA LEU A 48 -14.13 1.72 -8.38
C LEU A 48 -14.06 1.10 -6.97
N TYR A 49 -14.74 -0.03 -6.76
CA TYR A 49 -14.68 -0.77 -5.51
C TYR A 49 -13.26 -1.24 -5.20
N ARG A 50 -12.59 -1.86 -6.18
CA ARG A 50 -11.20 -2.34 -6.03
C ARG A 50 -10.25 -1.19 -5.68
N GLN A 51 -10.36 -0.05 -6.35
CA GLN A 51 -9.54 1.14 -6.02
C GLN A 51 -9.89 1.77 -4.68
N SER A 52 -11.16 1.75 -4.28
CA SER A 52 -11.59 2.28 -2.98
C SER A 52 -11.02 1.44 -1.83
N ARG A 53 -10.94 0.11 -1.99
CA ARG A 53 -10.24 -0.77 -1.04
C ARG A 53 -8.75 -0.46 -0.96
N LEU A 54 -8.08 -0.28 -2.10
CA LEU A 54 -6.66 0.06 -2.15
C LEU A 54 -6.38 1.41 -1.48
N LEU A 55 -7.23 2.42 -1.72
CA LEU A 55 -7.10 3.72 -1.05
C LEU A 55 -7.34 3.60 0.45
N ARG A 56 -8.34 2.82 0.89
CA ARG A 56 -8.59 2.58 2.31
C ARG A 56 -7.39 1.93 2.99
N ALA A 57 -6.80 0.92 2.36
CA ALA A 57 -5.56 0.28 2.81
C ALA A 57 -4.42 1.30 2.96
N ALA A 58 -4.22 2.15 1.95
CA ALA A 58 -3.20 3.20 2.00
C ALA A 58 -3.46 4.23 3.11
N ILE A 59 -4.72 4.58 3.39
CA ILE A 59 -5.08 5.51 4.47
C ILE A 59 -4.75 4.91 5.84
N VAL A 60 -5.10 3.65 6.09
CA VAL A 60 -4.78 2.98 7.37
C VAL A 60 -3.28 2.99 7.65
N ILE A 61 -2.48 2.71 6.61
CA ILE A 61 -1.02 2.76 6.68
C ILE A 61 -0.52 4.20 6.91
N TYR A 62 -1.11 5.18 6.24
CA TYR A 62 -0.74 6.58 6.41
C TYR A 62 -1.13 7.14 7.78
N ASP A 63 -2.24 6.72 8.37
CA ASP A 63 -2.66 7.23 9.67
C ASP A 63 -1.88 6.57 10.83
N SER A 64 -1.40 5.34 10.62
CA SER A 64 -0.66 4.56 11.64
C SER A 64 0.86 4.60 11.39
N ARG A 65 1.41 5.79 11.13
CA ARG A 65 2.81 5.99 10.71
C ARG A 65 3.82 5.76 11.82
N ILE A 66 4.75 4.85 11.58
CA ILE A 66 5.90 4.62 12.45
C ILE A 66 7.07 5.48 12.00
N LEU A 67 7.46 5.34 10.73
CA LEU A 67 8.61 5.97 10.11
C LEU A 67 8.29 6.43 8.68
N THR A 68 8.84 7.58 8.31
CA THR A 68 8.77 8.13 6.96
C THR A 68 10.19 8.29 6.42
N VAL A 69 10.47 7.66 5.28
CA VAL A 69 11.79 7.63 4.65
C VAL A 69 11.74 8.38 3.31
N PRO A 70 12.49 9.49 3.14
CA PRO A 70 12.38 10.36 1.96
C PRO A 70 12.81 9.73 0.62
N SER A 71 13.68 8.72 0.65
CA SER A 71 14.19 8.07 -0.56
C SER A 71 14.61 6.63 -0.26
N SER A 72 13.82 5.65 -0.69
CA SER A 72 14.18 4.25 -0.52
C SER A 72 14.66 3.62 -1.82
N ILE A 73 15.89 3.11 -1.83
CA ILE A 73 16.27 2.07 -2.80
C ILE A 73 15.66 0.77 -2.28
N VAL A 74 14.56 0.34 -2.89
CA VAL A 74 13.91 -0.92 -2.51
C VAL A 74 14.50 -2.03 -3.35
N THR A 75 15.30 -2.86 -2.71
CA THR A 75 15.65 -4.20 -3.20
C THR A 75 14.59 -5.14 -2.65
N LEU A 76 13.75 -5.67 -3.53
CA LEU A 76 12.86 -6.79 -3.20
C LEU A 76 13.61 -8.07 -3.53
N GLU A 77 13.77 -8.96 -2.56
CA GLU A 77 14.38 -10.26 -2.81
C GLU A 77 13.59 -10.99 -3.92
N ASN A 78 14.25 -11.32 -5.04
CA ASN A 78 13.71 -11.82 -6.33
C ASN A 78 13.27 -10.80 -7.40
N GLN A 79 13.46 -9.49 -7.21
CA GLN A 79 13.28 -8.49 -8.28
C GLN A 79 14.49 -7.55 -8.40
N PRO A 80 14.80 -7.04 -9.60
CA PRO A 80 15.89 -6.08 -9.77
C PRO A 80 15.65 -4.84 -8.89
N GLU A 81 16.75 -4.27 -8.39
CA GLU A 81 16.73 -3.04 -7.60
C GLU A 81 15.89 -1.97 -8.28
N GLN A 82 14.77 -1.61 -7.68
CA GLN A 82 13.89 -0.59 -8.21
C GLN A 82 14.10 0.67 -7.38
N LYS A 83 15.00 1.55 -7.86
CA LYS A 83 15.14 2.89 -7.31
C LYS A 83 13.81 3.62 -7.45
N GLN A 84 13.11 3.81 -6.34
CA GLN A 84 11.92 4.65 -6.29
C GLN A 84 12.27 5.90 -5.48
N ALA A 85 12.24 7.05 -6.16
CA ALA A 85 12.51 8.35 -5.56
C ALA A 85 11.30 8.92 -4.79
N GLU A 86 10.28 8.09 -4.55
CA GLU A 86 9.08 8.49 -3.80
C GLU A 86 9.26 8.19 -2.31
N GLU A 87 8.62 9.02 -1.48
CA GLU A 87 8.57 8.87 -0.03
C GLU A 87 7.98 7.51 0.34
N THR A 88 8.69 6.78 1.21
CA THR A 88 8.27 5.48 1.72
C THR A 88 7.81 5.61 3.16
N ILE A 89 6.65 5.04 3.43
CA ILE A 89 6.00 5.13 4.72
C ILE A 89 5.88 3.73 5.32
N VAL A 90 6.50 3.54 6.48
CA VAL A 90 6.41 2.32 7.29
C VAL A 90 5.39 2.54 8.40
N SER A 91 4.48 1.59 8.55
CA SER A 91 3.35 1.65 9.46
C SER A 91 3.18 0.35 10.23
N THR A 92 2.42 0.42 11.32
CA THR A 92 1.93 -0.74 12.08
C THR A 92 1.26 -1.79 11.18
N PHE A 93 0.52 -1.36 10.16
CA PHE A 93 -0.30 -2.24 9.31
C PHE A 93 0.24 -2.44 7.88
N GLY A 94 1.43 -1.92 7.57
CA GLY A 94 1.97 -2.06 6.22
C GLY A 94 3.06 -1.09 5.82
N LEU A 95 3.41 -1.18 4.55
CA LEU A 95 4.36 -0.32 3.85
C LEU A 95 3.64 0.36 2.67
N LEU A 96 3.74 1.68 2.60
CA LEU A 96 3.39 2.43 1.40
C LEU A 96 4.67 2.84 0.68
N LEU A 97 4.88 2.27 -0.50
CA LEU A 97 6.01 2.54 -1.37
C LEU A 97 5.46 3.20 -2.65
N GLY A 98 5.42 4.53 -2.66
CA GLY A 98 4.85 5.32 -3.74
C GLY A 98 3.36 5.07 -4.02
N ASN A 99 3.08 4.25 -5.05
CA ASN A 99 1.72 3.78 -5.39
C ASN A 99 1.46 2.30 -5.06
N LYS A 100 2.46 1.59 -4.54
CA LYS A 100 2.36 0.21 -4.07
C LYS A 100 2.00 0.20 -2.59
N VAL A 101 1.05 -0.66 -2.24
CA VAL A 101 0.59 -0.88 -0.87
C VAL A 101 0.89 -2.32 -0.50
N TYR A 102 1.75 -2.51 0.50
CA TYR A 102 1.99 -3.81 1.11
C TYR A 102 1.33 -3.79 2.48
N GLN A 103 0.43 -4.73 2.73
CA GLN A 103 -0.31 -4.80 4.00
C GLN A 103 0.18 -5.99 4.81
N TRP A 104 0.23 -5.82 6.12
CA TRP A 104 0.41 -6.90 7.06
C TRP A 104 -0.45 -6.67 8.31
N GLY A 105 -0.76 -7.74 9.05
CA GLY A 105 -1.53 -7.64 10.29
C GLY A 105 -3.02 -7.30 10.12
N CYS A 106 -3.52 -7.13 8.88
CA CYS A 106 -4.93 -6.83 8.60
C CYS A 106 -5.84 -8.06 8.51
N GLU A 107 -5.28 -9.25 8.28
CA GLU A 107 -6.02 -10.50 7.98
C GLU A 107 -5.92 -11.55 9.10
N GLY A 108 -5.57 -11.11 10.32
CA GLY A 108 -5.52 -11.98 11.49
C GLY A 108 -4.36 -12.99 11.46
N VAL A 109 -4.63 -14.25 11.82
CA VAL A 109 -3.57 -15.26 12.04
C VAL A 109 -2.99 -15.82 10.75
N TYR A 110 -3.79 -15.91 9.71
CA TYR A 110 -3.42 -16.52 8.43
C TYR A 110 -2.95 -15.50 7.38
N GLY A 111 -2.94 -14.22 7.76
CA GLY A 111 -2.54 -13.12 6.88
C GLY A 111 -1.04 -12.93 6.78
N VAL A 112 -0.65 -12.05 5.84
CA VAL A 112 0.71 -11.52 5.76
C VAL A 112 1.08 -10.81 7.08
N ARG A 113 2.28 -11.09 7.58
CA ARG A 113 2.79 -10.56 8.84
C ARG A 113 4.18 -9.99 8.66
N LEU A 114 4.46 -8.88 9.33
CA LEU A 114 5.83 -8.46 9.57
C LEU A 114 6.48 -9.51 10.49
N ARG A 115 7.61 -10.06 10.07
CA ARG A 115 8.30 -11.15 10.80
C ARG A 115 9.61 -10.67 11.39
N GLU A 116 10.34 -9.87 10.64
CA GLU A 116 11.69 -9.45 11.00
C GLU A 116 11.91 -8.00 10.60
N VAL A 117 12.63 -7.30 11.46
CA VAL A 117 13.09 -5.93 11.22
C VAL A 117 14.58 -5.91 11.58
N GLN A 118 15.41 -5.47 10.64
CA GLN A 118 16.84 -5.24 10.88
C GLN A 118 17.15 -3.78 10.61
N ILE A 119 17.97 -3.16 11.46
CA ILE A 119 18.40 -1.78 11.34
C ILE A 119 19.92 -1.76 11.39
N ASP A 120 20.53 -1.51 10.23
CA ASP A 120 21.96 -1.26 10.10
C ASP A 120 22.24 0.25 10.00
N LYS A 121 23.51 0.65 9.90
CA LYS A 121 23.91 2.06 9.86
C LYS A 121 23.29 2.88 8.71
N ALA A 122 22.92 2.22 7.62
CA ALA A 122 22.42 2.85 6.40
C ALA A 122 20.99 2.42 6.04
N HIS A 123 20.57 1.21 6.42
CA HIS A 123 19.35 0.57 5.97
C HIS A 123 18.48 0.02 7.09
N ILE A 124 17.17 0.06 6.84
CA ILE A 124 16.17 -0.71 7.55
C ILE A 124 15.68 -1.80 6.60
N CYS A 125 15.80 -3.06 6.99
CA CYS A 125 15.23 -4.19 6.26
C CYS A 125 13.96 -4.67 6.96
N LEU A 126 12.87 -4.80 6.19
CA LEU A 126 11.58 -5.27 6.65
C LEU A 126 11.24 -6.58 5.92
N SER A 127 11.22 -7.69 6.65
CA SER A 127 10.83 -8.99 6.10
C SER A 127 9.40 -9.31 6.52
N PHE A 128 8.50 -9.46 5.56
CA PHE A 128 7.09 -9.73 5.79
C PHE A 128 6.54 -10.77 4.81
N GLY A 129 5.57 -11.55 5.24
CA GLY A 129 5.07 -12.65 4.44
C GLY A 129 4.04 -13.52 5.15
N ALA A 130 3.51 -14.47 4.39
CA ALA A 130 2.70 -15.58 4.89
C ALA A 130 3.52 -16.88 4.82
N ASP A 131 3.04 -17.96 5.45
CA ASP A 131 3.82 -19.19 5.57
C ASP A 131 4.24 -19.72 4.18
N GLY A 132 5.54 -19.66 3.88
CA GLY A 132 6.15 -20.11 2.62
C GLY A 132 6.57 -19.02 1.63
N GLU A 133 6.05 -17.79 1.75
CA GLU A 133 6.40 -16.66 0.88
C GLU A 133 6.76 -15.43 1.71
N MET A 134 8.05 -15.10 1.72
CA MET A 134 8.61 -13.93 2.39
C MET A 134 9.07 -12.89 1.36
N LEU A 135 8.78 -11.64 1.63
CA LEU A 135 9.29 -10.48 0.91
C LEU A 135 10.16 -9.66 1.87
N CYS A 136 11.36 -9.32 1.43
CA CYS A 136 12.24 -8.40 2.14
C CYS A 136 12.29 -7.06 1.40
N VAL A 137 12.04 -5.96 2.11
CA VAL A 137 12.19 -4.60 1.60
C VAL A 137 13.27 -3.87 2.38
N ARG A 138 14.30 -3.42 1.66
CA ARG A 138 15.38 -2.59 2.20
C ARG A 138 15.08 -1.10 1.98
N LEU A 139 15.30 -0.27 3.00
CA LEU A 139 15.01 1.18 3.01
C LEU A 139 16.22 1.97 3.50
N LEU A 140 16.64 3.02 2.81
CA LEU A 140 17.71 3.92 3.27
C LEU A 140 17.16 4.97 4.25
N HIS A 141 17.41 4.83 5.55
CA HIS A 141 16.73 5.64 6.57
C HIS A 141 17.43 6.98 6.89
N GLY A 142 18.71 7.14 6.55
CA GLY A 142 19.46 8.40 6.71
C GLY A 142 19.58 8.91 8.15
N LEU A 143 19.37 8.03 9.14
CA LEU A 143 19.53 8.36 10.56
C LEU A 143 21.03 8.52 10.84
N ILE A 144 21.39 9.46 11.70
CA ILE A 144 22.78 9.87 11.93
C ILE A 144 23.25 9.48 13.33
N ASP A 145 22.32 9.24 14.26
CA ASP A 145 22.59 8.97 15.67
C ASP A 145 21.88 7.70 16.19
N GLY A 146 22.56 6.97 17.08
CA GLY A 146 22.05 5.73 17.65
C GLY A 146 20.83 5.91 18.57
N GLN A 147 20.61 7.13 19.10
CA GLN A 147 19.42 7.43 19.89
C GLN A 147 18.16 7.37 19.03
N SER A 148 18.13 8.05 17.88
CA SER A 148 17.00 7.99 16.95
C SER A 148 16.69 6.56 16.48
N VAL A 149 17.73 5.74 16.28
CA VAL A 149 17.59 4.32 15.93
C VAL A 149 16.91 3.53 17.04
N THR A 150 17.32 3.76 18.28
CA THR A 150 16.73 3.11 19.46
C THR A 150 15.27 3.52 19.65
N GLU A 151 14.95 4.80 19.46
CA GLU A 151 13.57 5.31 19.54
C GLU A 151 12.68 4.68 18.45
N ILE A 152 13.17 4.57 17.22
CA ILE A 152 12.45 3.91 16.12
C ILE A 152 12.27 2.42 16.41
N ALA A 153 13.32 1.72 16.85
CA ALA A 153 13.24 0.31 17.21
C ALA A 153 12.22 0.04 18.33
N GLN A 154 12.19 0.89 19.36
CA GLN A 154 11.20 0.81 20.43
C GLN A 154 9.78 1.05 19.91
N LYS A 155 9.59 2.05 19.05
CA LYS A 155 8.28 2.34 18.44
C LYS A 155 7.81 1.17 17.58
N ILE A 156 8.69 0.57 16.76
CA ILE A 156 8.38 -0.62 15.96
C ILE A 156 7.94 -1.76 16.87
N TRP A 157 8.66 -2.03 17.96
CA TRP A 157 8.27 -3.08 18.89
C TRP A 157 6.92 -2.78 19.56
N HIS A 158 6.71 -1.57 20.05
CA HIS A 158 5.45 -1.21 20.72
C HIS A 158 4.22 -1.35 19.81
N GLU A 159 4.37 -0.95 18.54
CA GLU A 159 3.28 -0.93 17.56
C GLU A 159 3.04 -2.30 16.92
N THR A 160 4.10 -3.00 16.53
CA THR A 160 4.01 -4.23 15.72
C THR A 160 4.21 -5.51 16.52
N GLY A 161 4.78 -5.42 17.72
CA GLY A 161 5.23 -6.58 18.49
C GLY A 161 6.52 -7.21 17.99
N VAL A 162 7.08 -6.76 16.86
CA VAL A 162 8.32 -7.28 16.27
C VAL A 162 9.52 -6.50 16.81
N ARG A 163 10.51 -7.19 17.37
CA ARG A 163 11.76 -6.56 17.80
C ARG A 163 12.66 -6.30 16.60
N ALA A 164 13.19 -5.09 16.53
CA ALA A 164 14.22 -4.76 15.56
C ALA A 164 15.58 -5.26 16.04
N GLU A 165 16.31 -5.98 15.18
CA GLU A 165 17.72 -6.29 15.37
C GLU A 165 18.56 -5.10 14.91
N ILE A 166 19.38 -4.57 15.80
CA ILE A 166 20.23 -3.41 15.52
C ILE A 166 21.66 -3.90 15.34
N SER A 167 22.26 -3.60 14.20
CA SER A 167 23.65 -3.96 13.87
C SER A 167 24.44 -2.72 13.44
N ASP A 168 25.74 -2.67 13.75
CA ASP A 168 26.67 -1.61 13.33
C ASP A 168 26.31 -0.17 13.80
N TRP A 169 25.80 -0.02 15.03
CA TRP A 169 25.43 1.25 15.68
C TRP A 169 26.19 1.57 16.97
#